data_AF-A0A226EB44-F1
#
_entry.id   AF-A0A226EB44-F1
#
_cell.length_a   1.000
_cell.length_b   1.000
_cell.length_c   1.000
_cell.angle_alpha   90.00
_cell.angle_beta   90.00
_cell.angle_gamma   90.00
#
_symmetry.space_group_name_H-M   'P 1'
#
loop_
_entity.id
_entity.type
_entity.pdbx_description
1 polymer ?
#
loop_
_entity_poly.entity_id
_entity_poly.type
_entity_poly.pdbx_seq_one_letter_code
_entity_poly.pdbx_strand_id
1 'polypeptide(L)'
;MILSSFVVLHGMIIILSFNVYMSNALIPIQHCLKSMTNPEMFKSRDTRVTDWIGGNGLTGFSEANTPNFATLVGTVLIFRKVGRIARFPLYLRNYRQLQILNGVQNRLSQYALPLWLMTSLAVSSILGYMVVKMSPKVPIIFKIFGAGAFLGIIFAAHSAFPMATNVTAKSKNFIRYWKNQELPVSYRKEVISCKVLRIEIGPFFYLKKSSRILFMSHLLYYTVTLVISV
;
A
#
# COMPACT_ATOMS: atom_id res chain seq x y z
N MET A 1 9.98 30.19 -27.67
CA MET A 1 9.59 28.77 -27.81
C MET A 1 10.56 27.82 -27.10
N ILE A 2 11.88 27.93 -27.31
CA ILE A 2 12.90 27.03 -26.70
C ILE A 2 12.79 26.96 -25.17
N LEU A 3 12.69 28.12 -24.49
CA LEU A 3 12.57 28.18 -23.03
C LEU A 3 11.32 27.45 -22.50
N SER A 4 10.18 27.57 -23.18
CA SER A 4 8.94 26.89 -22.78
C SER A 4 9.06 25.37 -22.93
N SER A 5 9.68 24.89 -24.01
CA SER A 5 9.94 23.45 -24.19
C SER A 5 10.84 22.91 -23.09
N PHE A 6 11.89 23.66 -22.74
CA PHE A 6 12.83 23.29 -21.69
C PHE A 6 12.15 23.15 -20.33
N VAL A 7 11.33 24.13 -19.93
CA VAL A 7 10.58 24.10 -18.66
C VAL A 7 9.62 22.92 -18.59
N VAL A 8 8.86 22.65 -19.66
CA VAL A 8 7.91 21.53 -19.70
C VAL A 8 8.65 20.19 -19.60
N LEU A 9 9.75 20.03 -20.34
CA LEU A 9 10.55 18.80 -20.31
C LEU A 9 11.14 18.55 -18.92
N HIS A 10 11.75 19.57 -18.30
CA HIS A 10 12.31 19.44 -16.96
C HIS A 10 11.23 19.17 -15.90
N GLY A 11 10.08 19.84 -15.97
CA GLY A 11 8.95 19.56 -15.10
C GLY A 11 8.50 18.10 -15.20
N MET A 12 8.43 17.58 -16.42
CA MET A 12 8.08 16.17 -16.66
C MET A 12 9.10 15.19 -16.11
N ILE A 13 10.40 15.46 -16.31
CA ILE A 13 11.47 14.64 -15.75
C ILE A 13 11.37 14.63 -14.22
N ILE A 14 11.18 15.78 -13.57
CA ILE A 14 11.06 15.87 -12.12
C ILE A 14 9.86 15.06 -11.61
N ILE A 15 8.70 15.17 -12.27
CA ILE A 15 7.49 14.41 -11.89
C ILE A 15 7.73 12.91 -12.06
N LEU A 16 8.32 12.47 -13.17
CA LEU A 16 8.60 11.06 -13.42
C LEU A 16 9.64 10.51 -12.43
N SER A 17 10.73 11.23 -12.18
CA SER A 17 11.76 10.86 -11.21
C SER A 17 11.17 10.71 -9.81
N PHE A 18 10.28 11.61 -9.38
CA PHE A 18 9.61 11.48 -8.10
C PHE A 18 8.70 10.25 -8.03
N ASN A 19 7.97 9.95 -9.11
CA ASN A 19 7.11 8.77 -9.16
C ASN A 19 7.89 7.46 -9.12
N VAL A 20 9.02 7.40 -9.83
CA VAL A 20 9.94 6.26 -9.79
C VAL A 20 10.52 6.11 -8.40
N TYR A 21 10.96 7.22 -7.77
CA TYR A 21 11.44 7.22 -6.39
C TYR A 21 10.39 6.69 -5.41
N MET A 22 9.16 7.20 -5.46
CA MET A 22 8.07 6.75 -4.58
C MET A 22 7.71 5.28 -4.80
N SER A 23 7.70 4.83 -6.05
CA SER A 23 7.44 3.43 -6.39
C SER A 23 8.55 2.53 -5.86
N ASN A 24 9.82 2.90 -6.08
CA ASN A 24 10.98 2.15 -5.59
C ASN A 24 11.04 2.09 -4.06
N ALA A 25 10.54 3.11 -3.36
CA ALA A 25 10.43 3.08 -1.91
C ALA A 25 9.28 2.19 -1.40
N LEU A 26 8.12 2.22 -2.08
CA LEU A 26 6.92 1.51 -1.63
C LEU A 26 6.90 0.03 -2.02
N ILE A 27 7.45 -0.34 -3.18
CA ILE A 27 7.43 -1.72 -3.69
C ILE A 27 8.09 -2.71 -2.72
N PRO A 28 9.29 -2.47 -2.18
CA PRO A 28 9.93 -3.39 -1.24
C PRO A 28 9.10 -3.57 0.05
N ILE A 29 8.55 -2.47 0.58
CA ILE A 29 7.68 -2.49 1.77
C ILE A 29 6.43 -3.33 1.48
N GLN A 30 5.81 -3.13 0.31
CA GLN A 30 4.64 -3.89 -0.09
C GLN A 30 4.93 -5.38 -0.30
N HIS A 31 6.06 -5.72 -0.92
CA HIS A 31 6.46 -7.10 -1.16
C HIS A 31 6.73 -7.81 0.17
N CYS A 32 7.47 -7.17 1.06
CA CYS A 32 7.77 -7.66 2.40
C CYS A 32 6.49 -7.83 3.24
N LEU A 33 5.58 -6.85 3.21
CA LEU A 33 4.27 -7.00 3.86
C LEU A 33 3.44 -8.11 3.22
N LYS A 34 3.43 -8.25 1.89
CA LYS A 34 2.68 -9.29 1.20
C LYS A 34 3.16 -10.69 1.60
N SER A 35 4.46 -10.90 1.76
CA SER A 35 5.00 -12.19 2.22
C SER A 35 4.63 -12.49 3.67
N MET A 36 4.58 -11.45 4.53
CA MET A 36 4.14 -11.59 5.93
C MET A 36 2.63 -11.75 6.10
N THR A 37 1.83 -11.16 5.21
CA THR A 37 0.37 -11.21 5.23
C THR A 37 -0.20 -12.18 4.20
N ASN A 38 0.57 -13.19 3.77
CA ASN A 38 0.10 -14.15 2.78
C ASN A 38 -1.13 -14.89 3.33
N PRO A 39 -2.33 -14.73 2.73
CA PRO A 39 -3.58 -15.28 3.24
C PRO A 39 -3.53 -16.79 3.45
N GLU A 40 -2.68 -17.54 2.76
CA GLU A 40 -2.49 -18.98 3.03
C GLU A 40 -2.01 -19.26 4.46
N MET A 41 -1.23 -18.35 5.06
CA MET A 41 -0.86 -18.43 6.48
C MET A 41 -2.03 -18.16 7.44
N PHE A 42 -3.08 -17.51 6.96
CA PHE A 42 -4.25 -17.09 7.74
C PHE A 42 -5.46 -18.01 7.50
N LYS A 43 -5.63 -18.53 6.28
CA LYS A 43 -6.80 -19.26 5.78
C LYS A 43 -6.74 -20.75 6.07
N SER A 44 -5.57 -21.32 6.36
CA SER A 44 -5.43 -22.78 6.59
C SER A 44 -6.14 -23.30 7.86
N ARG A 45 -6.90 -22.47 8.59
CA ARG A 45 -7.26 -22.77 9.99
C ARG A 45 -8.72 -23.12 10.24
N ASP A 46 -9.70 -22.43 9.65
CA ASP A 46 -11.10 -22.68 10.01
C ASP A 46 -11.77 -23.69 9.10
N THR A 47 -11.63 -23.57 7.77
CA THR A 47 -12.47 -24.36 6.86
C THR A 47 -12.06 -25.84 6.79
N ARG A 48 -10.76 -26.15 6.81
CA ARG A 48 -10.33 -27.55 6.58
C ARG A 48 -10.57 -28.51 7.74
N VAL A 49 -10.68 -28.03 8.98
CA VAL A 49 -10.99 -28.89 10.12
C VAL A 49 -12.49 -29.11 10.22
N THR A 50 -13.30 -28.08 9.96
CA THR A 50 -14.76 -28.21 9.92
C THR A 50 -15.24 -29.00 8.71
N ASP A 51 -14.59 -28.88 7.55
CA ASP A 51 -14.96 -29.65 6.35
C ASP A 51 -14.59 -31.15 6.50
N TRP A 52 -13.50 -31.47 7.21
CA TRP A 52 -13.13 -32.86 7.51
C TRP A 52 -14.04 -33.50 8.57
N ILE A 53 -14.55 -32.71 9.52
CA ILE A 53 -15.44 -33.20 10.58
C ILE A 53 -16.91 -33.22 10.12
N GLY A 54 -17.31 -32.27 9.27
CA GLY A 54 -18.69 -32.11 8.81
C GLY A 54 -19.04 -32.82 7.51
N GLY A 55 -18.07 -33.31 6.75
CA GLY A 55 -18.32 -34.03 5.49
C GLY A 55 -18.60 -35.51 5.70
N ASN A 56 -19.81 -35.87 6.13
CA ASN A 56 -20.62 -37.10 5.91
C ASN A 56 -19.98 -38.49 5.58
N GLY A 57 -18.68 -38.72 5.78
CA GLY A 57 -17.99 -39.94 5.36
C GLY A 57 -17.55 -40.88 6.49
N LEU A 58 -17.85 -40.55 7.76
CA LEU A 58 -17.39 -41.32 8.93
C LEU A 58 -18.41 -42.32 9.47
N THR A 59 -19.48 -42.63 8.73
CA THR A 59 -20.49 -43.61 9.16
C THR A 59 -20.10 -45.07 8.91
N GLY A 60 -18.92 -45.34 8.35
CA GLY A 60 -18.48 -46.70 7.98
C GLY A 60 -17.24 -47.24 8.70
N PHE A 61 -16.57 -46.47 9.57
CA PHE A 61 -15.39 -46.96 10.28
C PHE A 61 -15.80 -47.70 11.56
N SER A 62 -16.01 -49.00 11.38
CA SER A 62 -16.31 -49.96 12.44
C SER A 62 -15.21 -50.01 13.50
N GLU A 63 -15.68 -49.99 14.73
CA GLU A 63 -15.05 -49.88 16.05
C GLU A 63 -14.15 -51.08 16.41
N ALA A 64 -13.08 -51.30 15.64
CA ALA A 64 -12.08 -52.33 15.95
C ALA A 64 -10.82 -51.69 16.57
N ASN A 65 -10.87 -51.47 17.88
CA ASN A 65 -9.75 -51.51 18.84
C ASN A 65 -8.40 -50.85 18.44
N THR A 66 -8.43 -49.74 17.68
CA THR A 66 -7.23 -48.94 17.41
C THR A 66 -7.17 -47.79 18.42
N PRO A 67 -6.25 -47.83 19.41
CA PRO A 67 -5.98 -46.63 20.17
C PRO A 67 -5.49 -45.55 19.19
N ASN A 68 -6.02 -44.35 19.38
CA ASN A 68 -5.26 -43.09 19.25
C ASN A 68 -5.30 -42.30 17.91
N PHE A 69 -6.31 -42.44 17.06
CA PHE A 69 -6.50 -41.46 15.95
C PHE A 69 -6.77 -40.04 16.48
N ALA A 70 -7.63 -39.88 17.49
CA ALA A 70 -7.93 -38.59 18.10
C ALA A 70 -6.70 -37.93 18.74
N THR A 71 -5.85 -38.71 19.41
CA THR A 71 -4.59 -38.23 19.98
C THR A 71 -3.54 -37.92 18.89
N LEU A 72 -3.52 -38.66 17.77
CA LEU A 72 -2.68 -38.33 16.62
C LEU A 72 -3.08 -36.98 16.01
N VAL A 73 -4.38 -36.74 15.82
CA VAL A 73 -4.88 -35.44 15.34
C VAL A 73 -4.52 -34.33 16.33
N GLY A 74 -4.73 -34.56 17.63
CA GLY A 74 -4.37 -33.61 18.69
C GLY A 74 -2.89 -33.25 18.70
N THR A 75 -1.99 -34.23 18.63
CA THR A 75 -0.55 -34.01 18.60
C THR A 75 -0.12 -33.25 17.34
N VAL A 76 -0.63 -33.59 16.16
CA VAL A 76 -0.33 -32.87 14.91
C VAL A 76 -0.76 -31.40 14.98
N LEU A 77 -1.92 -31.10 15.59
CA LEU A 77 -2.38 -29.73 15.80
C LEU A 77 -1.47 -28.94 16.75
N ILE A 78 -0.98 -29.57 17.82
CA ILE A 78 -0.05 -28.96 18.78
C ILE A 78 1.30 -28.66 18.09
N PHE A 79 1.90 -29.62 17.38
CA PHE A 79 3.16 -29.41 16.66
C PHE A 79 3.06 -28.29 15.63
N ARG A 80 1.94 -28.19 14.90
CA ARG A 80 1.69 -27.07 13.98
C ARG A 80 1.56 -25.72 14.69
N LYS A 81 0.93 -25.67 15.87
CA LYS A 81 0.84 -24.46 16.70
C LYS A 81 2.23 -24.01 17.17
N VAL A 82 3.04 -24.95 17.65
CA VAL A 82 4.42 -24.71 18.13
C VAL A 82 5.31 -24.20 16.99
N GLY A 83 5.30 -24.86 15.83
CA GLY A 83 6.11 -24.46 14.68
C GLY A 83 5.79 -23.03 14.17
N ARG A 84 4.54 -22.58 14.31
CA ARG A 84 4.14 -21.21 13.96
C ARG A 84 4.68 -20.18 14.95
N ILE A 85 4.59 -20.48 16.25
CA ILE A 85 5.12 -19.61 17.31
C ILE A 85 6.64 -19.50 17.16
N ALA A 86 7.34 -20.57 16.76
CA ALA A 86 8.78 -20.53 16.52
C ALA A 86 9.20 -19.56 15.38
N ARG A 87 8.34 -19.33 14.38
CA ARG A 87 8.61 -18.36 13.29
C ARG A 87 8.21 -16.93 13.63
N PHE A 88 7.45 -16.71 14.71
CA PHE A 88 6.97 -15.39 15.10
C PHE A 88 8.10 -14.36 15.29
N PRO A 89 9.22 -14.67 15.98
CA PRO A 89 10.32 -13.71 16.16
C PRO A 89 10.93 -13.23 14.85
N LEU A 90 11.00 -14.10 13.84
CA LEU A 90 11.51 -13.75 12.50
C LEU A 90 10.61 -12.73 11.81
N TYR A 91 9.29 -12.95 11.82
CA TYR A 91 8.33 -12.01 11.23
C TYR A 91 8.34 -10.67 11.96
N LEU A 92 8.43 -10.69 13.28
CA LEU A 92 8.47 -9.48 14.09
C LEU A 92 9.75 -8.68 13.85
N ARG A 93 10.90 -9.35 13.74
CA ARG A 93 12.18 -8.71 13.38
C ARG A 93 12.10 -8.01 12.02
N ASN A 94 11.57 -8.71 11.02
CA ASN A 94 11.40 -8.12 9.68
C ASN A 94 10.40 -6.96 9.70
N TYR A 95 9.32 -7.06 10.48
CA TYR A 95 8.37 -5.97 10.65
C TYR A 95 9.01 -4.73 11.31
N ARG A 96 9.86 -4.92 12.33
CA ARG A 96 10.61 -3.82 12.94
C ARG A 96 11.57 -3.15 11.95
N GLN A 97 12.23 -3.92 11.09
CA GLN A 97 13.03 -3.37 9.99
C GLN A 97 12.18 -2.51 9.05
N LEU A 98 10.96 -2.96 8.72
CA LEU A 98 10.01 -2.16 7.95
C LEU A 98 9.58 -0.88 8.68
N GLN A 99 9.44 -0.89 10.01
CA GLN A 99 9.14 0.32 10.78
C GLN A 99 10.28 1.35 10.70
N ILE A 100 11.52 0.88 10.78
CA ILE A 100 12.71 1.75 10.64
C ILE A 100 12.75 2.33 9.21
N LEU A 101 12.61 1.47 8.20
CA LEU A 101 12.59 1.90 6.80
C LEU A 101 11.45 2.89 6.52
N ASN A 102 10.25 2.63 7.03
CA ASN A 102 9.11 3.54 6.92
C ASN A 102 9.36 4.86 7.66
N GLY A 103 10.07 4.84 8.78
CA GLY A 103 10.48 6.06 9.50
C GLY A 103 11.42 6.93 8.69
N VAL A 104 12.43 6.33 8.06
CA VAL A 104 13.35 7.03 7.14
C VAL A 104 12.59 7.58 5.93
N GLN A 105 11.72 6.75 5.33
CA GLN A 105 10.89 7.16 4.20
C GLN A 105 9.95 8.31 4.55
N ASN A 106 9.33 8.31 5.74
CA ASN A 106 8.46 9.40 6.18
C ASN A 106 9.24 10.69 6.36
N ARG A 107 10.47 10.66 6.89
CA ARG A 107 11.31 11.86 6.99
C ARG A 107 11.62 12.48 5.63
N LEU A 108 11.91 11.64 4.62
CA LEU A 108 12.14 12.10 3.25
C LEU A 108 10.84 12.61 2.60
N SER A 109 9.73 11.90 2.82
CA SER A 109 8.40 12.26 2.28
C SER A 109 7.82 13.50 2.94
N GLN A 110 8.30 13.87 4.13
CA GLN A 110 7.78 14.97 4.95
C GLN A 110 7.71 16.29 4.18
N TYR A 111 8.76 16.59 3.40
CA TYR A 111 8.87 17.81 2.62
C TYR A 111 8.65 17.54 1.13
N ALA A 112 9.13 16.41 0.63
CA ALA A 112 9.07 16.10 -0.78
C ALA A 112 7.63 15.87 -1.27
N LEU A 113 6.77 15.21 -0.47
CA LEU A 113 5.43 14.85 -0.90
C LEU A 113 4.44 16.01 -0.93
N PRO A 114 4.34 16.90 0.09
CA PRO A 114 3.51 18.10 -0.03
C PRO A 114 3.94 19.00 -1.18
N LEU A 115 5.26 19.21 -1.33
CA LEU A 115 5.81 20.00 -2.42
C LEU A 115 5.40 19.40 -3.77
N TRP A 116 5.60 18.10 -3.95
CA TRP A 116 5.23 17.41 -5.17
C TRP A 116 3.73 17.47 -5.47
N LEU A 117 2.86 17.33 -4.47
CA LEU A 117 1.41 17.42 -4.65
C LEU A 117 1.00 18.82 -5.11
N MET A 118 1.54 19.87 -4.47
CA MET A 118 1.26 21.27 -4.82
C MET A 118 1.78 21.62 -6.21
N THR A 119 3.02 21.21 -6.54
CA THR A 119 3.60 21.45 -7.87
C THR A 119 2.84 20.70 -8.95
N SER A 120 2.46 19.44 -8.70
CA SER A 120 1.69 18.64 -9.66
C SER A 120 0.31 19.26 -9.91
N LEU A 121 -0.35 19.78 -8.87
CA LEU A 121 -1.63 20.46 -9.00
C LEU A 121 -1.52 21.71 -9.89
N ALA A 122 -0.55 22.59 -9.60
CA ALA A 122 -0.33 23.81 -10.36
C ALA A 122 0.03 23.51 -11.83
N VAL A 123 0.97 22.58 -12.06
CA VAL A 123 1.38 22.16 -13.40
C VAL A 123 0.21 21.53 -14.15
N SER A 124 -0.57 20.65 -13.53
CA SER A 124 -1.75 20.05 -14.15
C SER A 124 -2.78 21.10 -14.58
N SER A 125 -3.05 22.11 -13.76
CA SER A 125 -4.00 23.18 -14.13
C SER A 125 -3.50 23.99 -15.32
N ILE A 126 -2.24 24.40 -15.32
CA ILE A 126 -1.63 25.16 -16.44
C ILE A 126 -1.64 24.33 -17.73
N LEU A 127 -1.27 23.04 -17.65
CA LEU A 127 -1.28 22.14 -18.80
C LEU A 127 -2.69 21.91 -19.33
N GLY A 128 -3.68 21.71 -18.45
CA GLY A 128 -5.08 21.58 -18.84
C GLY A 128 -5.61 22.82 -19.57
N TYR A 129 -5.29 24.01 -19.05
CA TYR A 129 -5.58 25.27 -19.73
C TYR A 129 -4.92 25.36 -21.12
N MET A 130 -3.64 25.04 -21.20
CA MET A 130 -2.88 25.09 -22.45
C MET A 130 -3.44 24.13 -23.50
N VAL A 131 -3.86 22.93 -23.09
CA VAL A 131 -4.43 21.91 -23.98
C VAL A 131 -5.83 22.31 -24.47
N VAL A 132 -6.67 22.87 -23.60
CA VAL A 132 -8.07 23.19 -23.95
C VAL A 132 -8.17 24.53 -24.65
N LYS A 133 -7.74 25.61 -23.99
CA LYS A 133 -8.04 26.98 -24.42
C LYS A 133 -7.04 27.53 -25.44
N MET A 134 -5.76 27.18 -25.28
CA MET A 134 -4.72 27.64 -26.21
C MET A 134 -4.56 26.73 -27.44
N SER A 135 -5.50 25.79 -27.64
CA SER A 135 -5.44 24.79 -28.71
C SER A 135 -5.28 25.33 -30.14
N PRO A 136 -5.82 26.52 -30.51
CA PRO A 136 -5.63 27.09 -31.85
C PRO A 136 -4.27 27.80 -32.02
N LYS A 137 -3.66 28.25 -30.92
CA LYS A 137 -2.42 29.06 -30.94
C LYS A 137 -1.17 28.22 -30.68
N VAL A 138 -1.31 27.05 -30.07
CA VAL A 138 -0.20 26.20 -29.63
C VAL A 138 0.08 25.09 -30.65
N PRO A 139 1.35 24.88 -31.06
CA PRO A 139 1.73 23.80 -31.96
C PRO A 139 1.30 22.42 -31.44
N ILE A 140 0.95 21.51 -32.35
CA ILE A 140 0.38 20.19 -32.01
C ILE A 140 1.29 19.36 -31.09
N ILE A 141 2.61 19.48 -31.26
CA ILE A 141 3.61 18.79 -30.46
C ILE A 141 3.44 19.13 -28.97
N PHE A 142 3.29 20.42 -28.63
CA PHE A 142 3.11 20.83 -27.25
C PHE A 142 1.79 20.36 -26.65
N LYS A 143 0.73 20.24 -27.46
CA LYS A 143 -0.55 19.69 -27.01
C LYS A 143 -0.41 18.21 -26.63
N ILE A 144 0.27 17.43 -27.46
CA ILE A 144 0.54 16.01 -27.18
C ILE A 144 1.37 15.86 -25.90
N PHE A 145 2.44 16.64 -25.76
CA PHE A 145 3.26 16.64 -24.54
C PHE A 145 2.47 17.05 -23.30
N GLY A 146 1.70 18.14 -23.37
CA GLY A 146 0.89 18.62 -22.26
C GLY A 146 -0.21 17.64 -21.85
N ALA A 147 -0.89 17.02 -22.81
CA ALA A 147 -1.88 15.98 -22.56
C ALA A 147 -1.24 14.74 -21.94
N GLY A 148 -0.11 14.26 -22.48
CA GLY A 148 0.64 13.13 -21.92
C GLY A 148 1.13 13.40 -20.50
N ALA A 149 1.62 14.61 -20.24
CA ALA A 149 2.04 15.08 -18.92
C ALA A 149 0.89 15.07 -17.91
N PHE A 150 -0.25 15.63 -18.30
CA PHE A 150 -1.46 15.66 -17.50
C PHE A 150 -1.95 14.25 -17.14
N LEU A 151 -2.01 13.35 -18.14
CA LEU A 151 -2.36 11.94 -17.93
C LEU A 151 -1.35 11.23 -17.04
N GLY A 152 -0.06 11.52 -17.19
CA GLY A 152 1.02 10.99 -16.35
C GLY A 152 0.83 11.34 -14.87
N ILE A 153 0.45 12.58 -14.56
CA ILE A 153 0.15 13.02 -13.19
C ILE A 153 -1.07 12.28 -12.63
N ILE A 154 -2.12 12.12 -13.43
CA ILE A 154 -3.32 11.35 -13.02
C ILE A 154 -2.96 9.90 -12.74
N PHE A 155 -2.21 9.26 -13.65
CA PHE A 155 -1.77 7.87 -13.50
C PHE A 155 -0.89 7.68 -12.26
N ALA A 156 0.07 8.59 -12.07
CA ALA A 156 0.92 8.65 -10.89
C ALA A 156 0.11 8.70 -9.59
N ALA A 157 -0.81 9.65 -9.48
CA ALA A 157 -1.69 9.76 -8.31
C ALA A 157 -2.61 8.53 -8.17
N HIS A 158 -3.08 7.96 -9.28
CA HIS A 158 -3.90 6.75 -9.25
C HIS A 158 -3.12 5.51 -8.77
N SER A 159 -1.80 5.46 -9.00
CA SER A 159 -0.94 4.35 -8.57
C SER A 159 -0.39 4.55 -7.14
N ALA A 160 0.18 5.73 -6.86
CA ALA A 160 0.88 6.01 -5.61
C ALA A 160 -0.06 6.00 -4.38
N PHE A 161 -1.26 6.58 -4.49
CA PHE A 161 -2.19 6.64 -3.36
C PHE A 161 -2.70 5.25 -2.94
N PRO A 162 -3.18 4.37 -3.85
CA PRO A 162 -3.47 2.98 -3.50
C PRO A 162 -2.28 2.23 -2.93
N MET A 163 -1.07 2.48 -3.44
CA MET A 163 0.12 1.81 -2.91
C MET A 163 0.37 2.17 -1.44
N ALA A 164 0.36 3.46 -1.10
CA ALA A 164 0.55 3.95 0.27
C ALA A 164 -0.55 3.45 1.22
N THR A 165 -1.81 3.48 0.77
CA THR A 165 -2.95 3.03 1.59
C THR A 165 -2.96 1.51 1.78
N ASN A 166 -2.50 0.73 0.79
CA ASN A 166 -2.34 -0.72 0.91
C ASN A 166 -1.26 -1.10 1.93
N VAL A 167 -0.15 -0.36 2.00
CA VAL A 167 0.87 -0.56 3.06
C VAL A 167 0.23 -0.39 4.44
N THR A 168 -0.56 0.66 4.62
CA THR A 168 -1.28 0.94 5.87
C THR A 168 -2.31 -0.14 6.21
N ALA A 169 -3.10 -0.58 5.23
CA ALA A 169 -4.10 -1.61 5.44
C ALA A 169 -3.46 -2.98 5.79
N LYS A 170 -2.43 -3.39 5.06
CA LYS A 170 -1.70 -4.65 5.31
C LYS A 170 -0.99 -4.63 6.66
N SER A 171 -0.32 -3.53 7.00
CA SER A 171 0.37 -3.40 8.28
C SER A 171 -0.60 -3.44 9.46
N LYS A 172 -1.78 -2.81 9.33
CA LYS A 172 -2.87 -2.91 10.33
C LYS A 172 -3.40 -4.34 10.46
N ASN A 173 -3.60 -5.05 9.34
CA ASN A 173 -4.05 -6.44 9.35
C ASN A 173 -3.02 -7.38 9.99
N PHE A 174 -1.74 -7.18 9.71
CA PHE A 174 -0.64 -7.92 10.33
C PHE A 174 -0.67 -7.79 11.86
N ILE A 175 -0.69 -6.55 12.38
CA ILE A 175 -0.71 -6.31 13.84
C ILE A 175 -1.98 -6.91 14.45
N ARG A 176 -3.14 -6.70 13.83
CA ARG A 176 -4.42 -7.24 14.32
C ARG A 176 -4.40 -8.77 14.41
N TYR A 177 -3.88 -9.43 13.38
CA TYR A 177 -3.79 -10.90 13.39
C TYR A 177 -2.93 -11.41 14.53
N TRP A 178 -1.73 -10.86 14.71
CA TRP A 178 -0.82 -11.31 15.77
C TRP A 178 -1.32 -10.94 17.16
N LYS A 179 -2.03 -9.82 17.31
CA LYS A 179 -2.70 -9.43 18.56
C LYS A 179 -3.78 -10.43 18.98
N ASN A 180 -4.44 -11.05 18.00
CA ASN A 180 -5.49 -12.05 18.23
C ASN A 180 -4.94 -13.47 18.42
N GLN A 181 -3.63 -13.71 18.24
CA GLN A 181 -3.03 -15.01 18.53
C GLN A 181 -2.79 -15.17 20.05
N GLU A 182 -2.89 -16.41 20.53
CA GLU A 182 -2.46 -16.82 21.87
C GLU A 182 -0.92 -16.82 21.97
N LEU A 183 -0.33 -15.64 22.02
CA LEU A 183 1.11 -15.46 22.19
C LEU A 183 1.49 -15.39 23.68
N PRO A 184 2.68 -15.88 24.05
CA PRO A 184 3.32 -15.57 25.33
C PRO A 184 3.28 -14.08 25.68
N VAL A 185 3.22 -13.76 26.98
CA VAL A 185 3.08 -12.38 27.48
C VAL A 185 4.19 -11.46 26.96
N SER A 186 5.43 -11.96 26.87
CA SER A 186 6.58 -11.22 26.30
C SER A 186 6.31 -10.78 24.86
N TYR A 187 5.96 -11.71 23.98
CA TYR A 187 5.67 -11.43 22.58
C TYR A 187 4.44 -10.55 22.38
N ARG A 188 3.41 -10.71 23.22
CA ARG A 188 2.22 -9.84 23.17
C ARG A 188 2.61 -8.37 23.43
N LYS A 189 3.49 -8.10 24.41
CA LYS A 189 4.01 -6.75 24.66
C LYS A 189 4.75 -6.20 23.44
N GLU A 190 5.54 -7.03 22.77
CA GLU A 190 6.25 -6.60 21.56
C GLU A 190 5.30 -6.28 20.39
N VAL A 191 4.27 -7.08 20.15
CA VAL A 191 3.26 -6.76 19.11
C VAL A 191 2.54 -5.45 19.44
N ILE A 192 2.23 -5.20 20.71
CA ILE A 192 1.60 -3.95 21.15
C ILE A 192 2.52 -2.74 20.93
N SER A 193 3.84 -2.92 21.07
CA SER A 193 4.82 -1.87 20.78
C SER A 193 4.96 -1.53 19.28
N CYS A 194 4.52 -2.43 18.39
CA CYS A 194 4.56 -2.20 16.95
C CYS A 194 3.51 -1.16 16.53
N LYS A 195 3.97 -0.13 15.83
CA LYS A 195 3.15 0.92 15.21
C LYS A 195 2.75 0.49 13.80
N VAL A 196 1.52 0.82 13.42
CA VAL A 196 1.02 0.66 12.05
C VAL A 196 1.89 1.51 11.12
N LEU A 197 2.42 0.88 10.06
CA LEU A 197 3.17 1.58 9.02
C LEU A 197 2.22 2.51 8.27
N ARG A 198 2.51 3.81 8.29
CA ARG A 198 1.72 4.85 7.62
C ARG A 198 2.68 5.75 6.84
N ILE A 199 2.24 6.19 5.66
CA ILE A 199 2.94 7.22 4.91
C ILE A 199 2.42 8.58 5.37
N GLU A 200 3.29 9.30 6.06
CA GLU A 200 3.00 10.61 6.66
C GLU A 200 3.42 11.72 5.71
N ILE A 201 2.59 12.77 5.64
CA ILE A 201 2.77 13.97 4.83
C ILE A 201 2.99 15.12 5.79
N GLY A 202 4.25 15.34 6.16
CA GLY A 202 4.53 16.34 7.17
C GLY A 202 4.04 15.95 8.56
N PRO A 203 4.00 16.92 9.48
CA PRO A 203 3.22 16.84 10.71
C PRO A 203 1.70 16.97 10.46
N PHE A 204 1.27 17.15 9.20
CA PHE A 204 -0.08 17.60 8.88
C PHE A 204 -1.09 16.45 8.82
N PHE A 205 -0.82 15.42 8.02
CA PHE A 205 -1.73 14.30 7.84
C PHE A 205 -1.02 13.06 7.31
N TYR A 206 -1.71 11.92 7.30
CA TYR A 206 -1.25 10.70 6.65
C TYR A 206 -2.15 10.36 5.47
N LEU A 207 -1.61 9.64 4.48
CA LEU A 207 -2.36 9.25 3.29
C LEU A 207 -3.51 8.29 3.65
N LYS A 208 -4.74 8.75 3.44
CA LYS A 208 -5.97 7.96 3.57
C LYS A 208 -6.50 7.58 2.18
N LYS A 209 -7.40 6.59 2.13
CA LYS A 209 -8.11 6.22 0.89
C LYS A 209 -8.88 7.41 0.29
N SER A 210 -9.43 8.27 1.16
CA SER A 210 -10.12 9.51 0.76
C SER A 210 -9.18 10.58 0.20
N SER A 211 -7.89 10.59 0.57
CA SER A 211 -6.93 11.59 0.09
C SER A 211 -6.79 11.58 -1.43
N ARG A 212 -6.93 10.41 -2.07
CA ARG A 212 -6.94 10.30 -3.54
C ARG A 212 -8.11 11.05 -4.17
N ILE A 213 -9.31 10.87 -3.61
CA ILE A 213 -10.54 11.49 -4.12
C ILE A 213 -10.44 13.00 -3.95
N LEU A 214 -9.97 13.46 -2.79
CA LEU A 214 -9.74 14.88 -2.53
C LEU A 214 -8.72 15.47 -3.51
N PHE A 215 -7.58 14.82 -3.72
CA PHE A 215 -6.58 15.30 -4.67
C PHE A 215 -7.14 15.42 -6.10
N MET A 216 -7.82 14.38 -6.59
CA MET A 216 -8.42 14.39 -7.93
C MET A 216 -9.51 15.46 -8.06
N SER A 217 -10.31 15.67 -7.01
CA SER A 217 -11.33 16.71 -6.98
C SER A 217 -10.72 18.10 -7.07
N HIS A 218 -9.65 18.38 -6.31
CA HIS A 218 -8.96 19.67 -6.39
C HIS A 218 -8.28 19.87 -7.75
N LEU A 219 -7.65 18.81 -8.30
CA LEU A 219 -7.02 18.86 -9.62
C LEU A 219 -8.03 19.22 -10.71
N LEU A 220 -9.19 18.55 -10.71
CA LEU A 220 -10.24 18.85 -11.67
C LEU A 220 -10.84 20.24 -11.43
N TYR A 221 -11.15 20.59 -10.17
CA TYR A 221 -11.72 21.88 -9.79
C TYR A 221 -10.85 23.04 -10.29
N TYR A 222 -9.57 23.08 -9.91
CA TYR A 222 -8.69 24.17 -10.31
C TYR A 222 -8.42 24.21 -11.81
N THR A 223 -8.36 23.05 -12.47
CA THR A 223 -8.19 23.01 -13.93
C THR A 223 -9.41 23.61 -14.64
N VAL A 224 -10.63 23.22 -14.24
CA VAL A 224 -11.88 23.74 -14.82
C VAL A 224 -12.04 25.23 -14.52
N THR A 225 -11.81 25.65 -13.27
CA THR A 225 -11.87 27.06 -12.89
C THR A 225 -10.90 27.89 -13.71
N LEU A 226 -9.65 27.44 -13.89
CA LEU A 226 -8.66 28.16 -14.69
C LEU A 226 -9.09 28.28 -16.15
N VAL A 227 -9.61 27.20 -16.75
CA VAL A 227 -10.11 27.16 -18.14
C VAL A 227 -11.28 28.11 -18.36
N ILE A 228 -12.18 28.25 -17.38
CA ILE A 228 -13.34 29.16 -17.47
C ILE A 228 -12.92 30.61 -17.25
N SER A 229 -12.02 30.86 -16.29
CA SER A 229 -11.69 32.23 -15.82
C SER A 229 -10.88 33.09 -16.80
N VAL A 230 -9.94 32.48 -17.52
CA VAL A 230 -9.08 33.13 -18.52
C VAL A 230 -9.61 32.73 -19.86
#